data_AF-A0A1S9AX62-F1
#
_entry.id   AF-A0A1S9AX62-F1
#
_cell.length_a   1.000
_cell.length_b   1.000
_cell.length_c   1.000
_cell.angle_alpha   90.00
_cell.angle_beta   90.00
_cell.angle_gamma   90.00
#
_symmetry.space_group_name_H-M   'P 1'
#
loop_
_entity.id
_entity.type
_entity.pdbx_description
1 polymer ?
#
loop_
_entity_poly.entity_id
_entity_poly.type
_entity_poly.pdbx_seq_one_letter_code
_entity_poly.pdbx_strand_id
1 'polypeptide(L)'
;MKPNSGLEAFVERHRADFDAFEPRPDLWDAIEARLDAPADEDETPTHVLPLNPVVAPASTTIVPEGSAPATSIFGWQRYAAAAAVALLLVAGGYGLRRADQTAASAPVAATELSTALQQQPAAVADMLGSPDAMPVSSNAAARRLAGAVRRMEAYYASQIVEKQHELKQVDAAAVPGTMPKAADWKQELVALDSTYRQLRTELYQNPDPDAVLDAMNRNLQIRLDILNQQLRTREQIRQYHDDAYTLAEDK
;
A
#
# COMPACT_ATOMS: atom_id res chain seq x y z
N MET A 1 -1.17 -53.82 17.32
CA MET A 1 -1.17 -52.82 16.23
C MET A 1 -0.98 -51.45 16.85
N LYS A 2 0.03 -50.69 16.44
CA LYS A 2 0.20 -49.30 16.89
C LYS A 2 -0.82 -48.43 16.15
N PRO A 3 -1.53 -47.50 16.81
CA PRO A 3 -2.44 -46.59 16.13
C PRO A 3 -1.61 -45.68 15.21
N ASN A 4 -1.91 -45.71 13.91
CA ASN A 4 -1.27 -44.87 12.91
C ASN A 4 -1.43 -43.40 13.34
N SER A 5 -0.31 -42.68 13.34
CA SER A 5 -0.26 -41.30 13.83
C SER A 5 -1.17 -40.40 12.99
N GLY A 6 -1.70 -39.32 13.56
CA GLY A 6 -2.59 -38.40 12.83
C GLY A 6 -1.94 -37.80 11.56
N LEU A 7 -0.61 -37.74 11.51
CA LEU A 7 0.15 -37.33 10.34
C LEU A 7 0.07 -38.38 9.22
N GLU A 8 0.16 -39.66 9.54
CA GLU A 8 0.11 -40.75 8.55
C GLU A 8 -1.27 -40.80 7.87
N ALA A 9 -2.35 -40.64 8.64
CA ALA A 9 -3.69 -40.54 8.09
C ALA A 9 -3.92 -39.26 7.27
N PHE A 10 -3.26 -38.15 7.62
CA PHE A 10 -3.29 -36.91 6.87
C PHE A 10 -2.53 -37.03 5.55
N VAL A 11 -1.31 -37.56 5.57
CA VAL A 11 -0.47 -37.77 4.37
C VAL A 11 -1.16 -38.71 3.39
N GLU A 12 -1.77 -39.80 3.86
CA GLU A 12 -2.50 -40.72 2.97
C GLU A 12 -3.73 -40.06 2.33
N ARG A 13 -4.45 -39.22 3.09
CA ARG A 13 -5.63 -38.48 2.59
C ARG A 13 -5.27 -37.42 1.57
N HIS A 14 -4.09 -36.82 1.70
CA HIS A 14 -3.60 -35.75 0.82
C HIS A 14 -2.62 -36.25 -0.24
N ARG A 15 -2.40 -37.56 -0.37
CA ARG A 15 -1.45 -38.14 -1.32
C ARG A 15 -1.74 -37.73 -2.77
N ALA A 16 -3.00 -37.73 -3.16
CA ALA A 16 -3.41 -37.29 -4.50
C ALA A 16 -3.12 -35.79 -4.74
N ASP A 17 -3.16 -34.95 -3.70
CA ASP A 17 -2.83 -33.53 -3.78
C ASP A 17 -1.31 -33.32 -3.94
N PHE A 18 -0.49 -34.21 -3.36
CA PHE A 18 0.97 -34.19 -3.50
C PHE A 18 1.43 -34.71 -4.86
N ASP A 19 0.80 -35.79 -5.36
CA ASP A 19 1.13 -36.40 -6.65
C ASP A 19 0.55 -35.61 -7.86
N ALA A 20 -0.32 -34.61 -7.62
CA ALA A 20 -0.90 -33.77 -8.68
C ALA A 20 0.12 -32.83 -9.36
N PHE A 21 1.23 -32.53 -8.69
CA PHE A 21 2.28 -31.64 -9.21
C PHE A 21 3.53 -32.46 -9.52
N GLU A 22 3.49 -33.22 -10.61
CA GLU A 22 4.72 -33.80 -11.14
C GLU A 22 5.67 -32.66 -11.54
N PRO A 23 6.93 -32.64 -11.03
CA PRO A 23 7.91 -31.70 -11.52
C PRO A 23 8.09 -31.90 -13.03
N ARG A 24 8.53 -30.85 -13.73
CA ARG A 24 8.85 -30.97 -15.16
C ARG A 24 9.78 -32.18 -15.35
N PRO A 25 9.54 -33.06 -16.33
CA PRO A 25 10.32 -34.29 -16.50
C PRO A 25 11.82 -34.00 -16.67
N ASP A 26 12.17 -32.88 -17.30
CA ASP A 26 13.56 -32.44 -17.52
C ASP A 26 14.20 -31.73 -16.29
N LEU A 27 13.52 -31.65 -15.15
CA LEU A 27 14.00 -30.92 -13.97
C LEU A 27 15.27 -31.57 -13.39
N TRP A 28 15.36 -32.89 -13.41
CA TRP A 28 16.55 -33.61 -12.94
C TRP A 28 17.73 -33.41 -13.89
N ASP A 29 17.51 -33.47 -15.19
CA ASP A 29 18.54 -33.20 -16.21
C ASP A 29 19.08 -31.77 -16.08
N ALA A 30 18.22 -30.80 -15.80
CA ALA A 30 18.62 -29.41 -15.57
C ALA A 30 19.41 -29.22 -14.26
N ILE A 31 19.11 -30.01 -13.21
CA ILE A 31 19.86 -30.00 -11.96
C ILE A 31 21.25 -30.62 -12.16
N GLU A 32 21.34 -31.74 -12.87
CA GLU A 32 22.60 -32.41 -13.22
C GLU A 32 23.50 -31.49 -14.07
N ALA A 33 22.95 -30.88 -15.12
CA ALA A 33 23.67 -29.93 -15.95
C ALA A 33 24.18 -28.70 -15.15
N ARG A 34 23.45 -28.28 -14.11
CA ARG A 34 23.86 -27.18 -13.22
C ARG A 34 24.91 -27.59 -12.19
N LEU A 35 24.93 -28.86 -11.78
CA LEU A 35 25.95 -29.41 -10.86
C LEU A 35 27.29 -29.62 -11.57
N ASP A 36 27.26 -29.99 -12.85
CA ASP A 36 28.45 -30.18 -13.68
C ASP A 36 28.99 -28.89 -14.32
N ALA A 37 28.21 -27.81 -14.30
CA ALA A 37 28.66 -26.50 -14.76
C ALA A 37 29.76 -25.98 -13.82
N PRO A 38 30.95 -25.62 -14.34
CA PRO A 38 31.95 -24.91 -13.54
C PRO A 38 31.35 -23.58 -13.10
N ALA A 39 31.52 -23.24 -11.81
CA ALA A 39 31.01 -22.00 -11.26
C ALA A 39 31.69 -20.79 -11.93
N ASP A 40 31.03 -20.18 -12.91
CA ASP A 40 31.47 -18.91 -13.49
C ASP A 40 31.34 -17.81 -12.41
N GLU A 41 32.46 -17.17 -12.09
CA GLU A 41 32.65 -16.34 -10.89
C GLU A 41 32.01 -14.93 -10.94
N ASP A 42 31.15 -14.60 -11.91
CA ASP A 42 30.69 -13.22 -12.14
C ASP A 42 29.21 -12.91 -11.82
N GLU A 43 28.49 -13.77 -11.09
CA GLU A 43 27.22 -13.38 -10.44
C GLU A 43 27.17 -13.79 -8.95
N THR A 44 27.50 -12.84 -8.05
CA THR A 44 27.39 -13.00 -6.58
C THR A 44 25.94 -13.07 -6.08
N PRO A 45 25.60 -13.62 -4.87
CA PRO A 45 26.49 -14.06 -3.78
C PRO A 45 26.12 -15.42 -3.13
N THR A 46 27.12 -16.27 -2.92
CA THR A 46 27.09 -17.38 -1.96
C THR A 46 26.97 -16.82 -0.53
N HIS A 47 25.80 -16.95 0.09
CA HIS A 47 25.63 -16.63 1.50
C HIS A 47 26.08 -17.81 2.36
N VAL A 48 27.37 -17.81 2.73
CA VAL A 48 27.92 -18.79 3.68
C VAL A 48 27.77 -18.21 5.09
N LEU A 49 26.77 -18.66 5.86
CA LEU A 49 26.71 -18.35 7.29
C LEU A 49 27.69 -19.25 8.05
N PRO A 50 28.64 -18.70 8.83
CA PRO A 50 29.45 -19.51 9.74
C PRO A 50 28.56 -20.05 10.88
N LEU A 51 28.60 -21.37 11.12
CA LEU A 51 27.79 -22.05 12.14
C LEU A 51 28.21 -21.80 13.59
N ASN A 52 29.14 -20.87 13.85
CA ASN A 52 29.50 -20.48 15.21
C ASN A 52 30.13 -19.07 15.25
N PRO A 53 29.36 -17.99 15.47
CA PRO A 53 29.93 -16.67 15.67
C PRO A 53 30.64 -16.63 17.03
N VAL A 54 31.94 -16.31 17.05
CA VAL A 54 32.68 -16.09 18.29
C VAL A 54 32.12 -14.84 18.97
N VAL A 55 31.42 -15.02 20.09
CA VAL A 55 30.95 -13.92 20.93
C VAL A 55 32.10 -13.53 21.85
N ALA A 56 32.68 -12.36 21.65
CA ALA A 56 33.51 -11.70 22.65
C ALA A 56 32.63 -10.78 23.53
N PRO A 57 32.83 -10.76 24.87
CA PRO A 57 31.80 -10.30 25.80
C PRO A 57 31.97 -8.84 26.24
N ALA A 58 30.86 -8.09 26.26
CA ALA A 58 30.59 -6.96 27.17
C ALA A 58 29.21 -6.38 26.78
N SER A 59 28.24 -6.11 27.63
CA SER A 59 28.04 -6.34 29.06
C SER A 59 26.53 -6.47 29.31
N THR A 60 26.20 -7.25 30.32
CA THR A 60 24.92 -7.38 31.00
C THR A 60 24.00 -6.15 30.95
N THR A 61 22.75 -6.35 30.52
CA THR A 61 21.57 -5.74 31.17
C THR A 61 20.42 -6.75 31.07
N ILE A 62 20.07 -7.30 32.22
CA ILE A 62 18.92 -8.19 32.44
C ILE A 62 17.75 -7.31 32.85
N VAL A 63 16.61 -7.34 32.14
CA VAL A 63 15.26 -7.03 32.64
C VAL A 63 14.24 -7.83 31.78
N PRO A 64 13.13 -8.37 32.35
CA PRO A 64 12.61 -9.69 31.99
C PRO A 64 11.32 -9.71 31.15
N GLU A 65 11.07 -10.90 30.60
CA GLU A 65 9.79 -11.60 30.40
C GLU A 65 8.53 -10.79 30.07
N GLY A 66 8.06 -10.96 28.84
CA GLY A 66 6.73 -10.52 28.43
C GLY A 66 6.43 -10.73 26.96
N SER A 67 5.70 -11.81 26.68
CA SER A 67 4.82 -11.98 25.50
C SER A 67 5.46 -12.31 24.15
N ALA A 68 4.97 -13.42 23.56
CA ALA A 68 5.15 -13.87 22.18
C ALA A 68 4.47 -12.88 21.16
N PRO A 69 4.56 -13.01 19.81
CA PRO A 69 4.40 -14.28 19.07
C PRO A 69 5.29 -14.51 17.83
N ALA A 70 5.24 -15.78 17.44
CA ALA A 70 5.64 -16.37 16.17
C ALA A 70 5.55 -15.42 14.96
N THR A 71 6.66 -15.31 14.24
CA THR A 71 6.71 -14.66 12.93
C THR A 71 6.36 -15.70 11.87
N SER A 72 5.15 -15.57 11.33
CA SER A 72 4.70 -16.25 10.12
C SER A 72 5.63 -15.94 8.96
N ILE A 73 6.07 -16.99 8.29
CA ILE A 73 6.90 -16.98 7.09
C ILE A 73 5.94 -17.10 5.91
N PHE A 74 5.38 -15.98 5.42
CA PHE A 74 4.65 -15.94 4.15
C PHE A 74 5.07 -14.70 3.38
N GLY A 75 5.67 -14.92 2.21
CA GLY A 75 6.40 -13.91 1.47
C GLY A 75 5.49 -12.95 0.70
N TRP A 76 5.52 -11.67 1.09
CA TRP A 76 5.22 -10.49 0.26
C TRP A 76 6.22 -9.34 0.54
N GLN A 77 7.48 -9.68 0.86
CA GLN A 77 8.55 -8.71 1.11
C GLN A 77 8.97 -7.87 -0.10
N ARG A 78 8.23 -7.92 -1.22
CA ARG A 78 8.51 -7.10 -2.41
C ARG A 78 7.89 -5.70 -2.40
N TYR A 79 7.22 -5.30 -1.32
CA TYR A 79 6.74 -3.92 -1.16
C TYR A 79 7.46 -3.13 -0.06
N ALA A 80 8.63 -3.59 0.39
CA ALA A 80 9.51 -2.82 1.27
C ALA A 80 10.52 -1.92 0.53
N ALA A 81 10.57 -1.97 -0.81
CA ALA A 81 11.51 -1.21 -1.64
C ALA A 81 10.83 -0.07 -2.43
N ALA A 82 10.10 0.79 -1.73
CA ALA A 82 9.84 2.16 -2.18
C ALA A 82 9.91 3.16 -1.00
N ALA A 83 10.62 2.80 0.08
CA ALA A 83 10.94 3.68 1.20
C ALA A 83 12.43 4.11 1.20
N ALA A 84 13.10 4.08 0.04
CA ALA A 84 14.51 4.46 -0.09
C ALA A 84 14.75 5.77 -0.88
N VAL A 85 13.70 6.45 -1.37
CA VAL A 85 13.85 7.80 -1.97
C VAL A 85 13.20 8.90 -1.11
N ALA A 86 12.34 8.54 -0.14
CA ALA A 86 11.68 9.51 0.74
C ALA A 86 12.37 9.73 2.11
N LEU A 87 13.57 9.17 2.32
CA LEU A 87 14.41 9.42 3.50
C LEU A 87 15.79 10.03 3.15
N LEU A 88 15.89 10.73 2.01
CA LEU A 88 17.12 11.43 1.60
C LEU A 88 16.87 12.88 1.12
N LEU A 89 15.78 13.53 1.56
CA LEU A 89 15.54 14.96 1.32
C LEU A 89 15.21 15.76 2.58
N VAL A 90 15.59 15.26 3.77
CA VAL A 90 15.47 16.01 5.03
C VAL A 90 16.77 16.76 5.42
N ALA A 91 17.90 16.52 4.76
CA ALA A 91 19.20 17.10 5.16
C ALA A 91 19.80 18.18 4.23
N GLY A 92 19.14 18.56 3.12
CA GLY A 92 19.75 19.44 2.10
C GLY A 92 19.17 20.85 1.91
N GLY A 93 18.05 21.20 2.56
CA GLY A 93 17.26 22.39 2.17
C GLY A 93 17.12 23.51 3.20
N TYR A 94 17.63 23.35 4.41
CA TYR A 94 17.29 24.25 5.54
C TYR A 94 18.35 25.33 5.85
N GLY A 95 19.22 25.64 4.88
CA GLY A 95 20.49 26.34 5.15
C GLY A 95 20.66 27.79 4.69
N LEU A 96 19.79 28.37 3.85
CA LEU A 96 19.96 29.77 3.41
C LEU A 96 18.63 30.44 3.03
N ARG A 97 17.96 31.09 4.00
CA ARG A 97 17.24 32.36 3.79
C ARG A 97 16.65 32.91 5.10
N ARG A 98 17.52 33.42 5.97
CA ARG A 98 17.15 34.47 6.92
C ARG A 98 18.28 35.48 7.04
N ALA A 99 18.28 36.44 6.14
CA ALA A 99 18.77 37.78 6.39
C ALA A 99 17.76 38.73 5.74
N ASP A 100 17.52 39.86 6.39
CA ASP A 100 16.65 40.97 6.01
C ASP A 100 15.16 40.84 6.38
N GLN A 101 14.92 40.99 7.68
CA GLN A 101 13.83 41.85 8.15
C GLN A 101 14.18 42.48 9.49
N THR A 102 14.99 43.53 9.41
CA THR A 102 15.11 44.57 10.43
C THR A 102 14.48 45.84 9.89
N ALA A 103 13.29 46.19 10.37
CA ALA A 103 12.84 47.57 10.45
C ALA A 103 11.79 47.68 11.55
N ALA A 104 12.13 48.50 12.55
CA ALA A 104 11.36 48.78 13.74
C ALA A 104 10.41 49.98 13.55
N SER A 105 9.42 50.08 14.45
CA SER A 105 8.75 51.31 14.94
C SER A 105 7.77 51.98 13.96
N ALA A 106 6.59 52.52 14.31
CA ALA A 106 5.72 52.64 15.48
C ALA A 106 4.37 53.28 14.97
N PRO A 107 3.33 53.49 15.79
CA PRO A 107 1.94 53.70 15.35
C PRO A 107 1.51 55.19 15.31
N VAL A 108 0.44 55.48 14.57
CA VAL A 108 -0.43 56.65 14.81
C VAL A 108 -1.86 56.34 14.37
N ALA A 109 -2.79 56.49 15.30
CA ALA A 109 -4.22 56.55 15.06
C ALA A 109 -4.62 58.02 14.89
N ALA A 110 -5.44 58.33 13.88
CA ALA A 110 -6.41 59.42 13.91
C ALA A 110 -7.40 59.24 12.76
N THR A 111 -8.63 58.94 13.14
CA THR A 111 -9.91 59.36 12.57
C THR A 111 -9.80 60.61 11.68
N GLU A 112 -10.49 60.62 10.53
CA GLU A 112 -11.52 61.59 10.12
C GLU A 112 -11.85 61.35 8.63
N LEU A 113 -12.99 60.71 8.35
CA LEU A 113 -13.56 60.63 6.99
C LEU A 113 -14.95 61.24 7.05
N SER A 114 -14.98 62.57 6.95
CA SER A 114 -16.17 63.36 6.66
C SER A 114 -16.37 63.37 5.14
N THR A 115 -17.39 62.64 4.71
CA THR A 115 -18.41 63.07 3.74
C THR A 115 -18.08 64.28 2.87
N ALA A 116 -17.85 64.05 1.57
CA ALA A 116 -18.24 64.98 0.51
C ALA A 116 -18.26 64.27 -0.87
N LEU A 117 -19.45 63.82 -1.24
CA LEU A 117 -20.06 63.86 -2.58
C LEU A 117 -19.14 64.04 -3.81
N GLN A 118 -18.96 62.95 -4.55
CA GLN A 118 -19.50 62.75 -5.90
C GLN A 118 -19.60 63.98 -6.84
N GLN A 119 -18.64 64.11 -7.79
CA GLN A 119 -18.72 64.68 -9.16
C GLN A 119 -17.26 64.86 -9.65
N GLN A 120 -16.75 64.44 -10.81
CA GLN A 120 -17.25 64.02 -12.13
C GLN A 120 -16.09 63.24 -12.84
N PRO A 121 -16.16 62.86 -14.13
CA PRO A 121 -16.11 61.49 -14.64
C PRO A 121 -14.77 61.07 -15.27
N ALA A 122 -14.70 59.77 -15.58
CA ALA A 122 -13.64 59.13 -16.34
C ALA A 122 -13.49 59.67 -17.78
N ALA A 123 -12.30 59.39 -18.34
CA ALA A 123 -11.82 59.65 -19.70
C ALA A 123 -11.04 60.98 -19.79
N VAL A 124 -9.73 61.03 -20.05
CA VAL A 124 -8.92 60.24 -20.98
C VAL A 124 -7.42 60.49 -20.67
N ALA A 125 -6.65 59.45 -20.37
CA ALA A 125 -5.20 59.34 -20.64
C ALA A 125 -4.63 58.10 -19.93
N ASP A 126 -3.90 57.27 -20.68
CA ASP A 126 -2.98 56.21 -20.19
C ASP A 126 -3.62 54.89 -19.70
N MET A 127 -4.51 54.19 -20.41
CA MET A 127 -4.36 53.47 -21.69
C MET A 127 -3.10 52.57 -21.80
N LEU A 128 -3.25 51.37 -21.22
CA LEU A 128 -2.42 50.16 -21.33
C LEU A 128 -1.14 50.11 -20.48
N GLY A 129 -1.33 50.39 -19.19
CA GLY A 129 -0.49 49.82 -18.13
C GLY A 129 -0.49 48.29 -18.20
N SER A 130 0.70 47.72 -18.07
CA SER A 130 1.00 46.30 -17.98
C SER A 130 -0.06 45.53 -17.18
N PRO A 131 -0.57 44.38 -17.65
CA PRO A 131 -1.40 43.55 -16.81
C PRO A 131 -0.51 43.04 -15.67
N ASP A 132 -0.67 43.62 -14.49
CA ASP A 132 -0.21 43.00 -13.26
C ASP A 132 -0.79 41.58 -13.23
N ALA A 133 0.10 40.59 -13.31
CA ALA A 133 -0.25 39.19 -13.35
C ALA A 133 -0.92 38.80 -12.03
N MET A 134 -2.25 38.80 -12.00
CA MET A 134 -3.01 38.40 -10.83
C MET A 134 -2.67 36.94 -10.42
N PRO A 135 -2.46 36.63 -9.12
CA PRO A 135 -2.10 35.30 -8.62
C PRO A 135 -3.31 34.35 -8.58
N VAL A 136 -4.05 34.21 -9.67
CA VAL A 136 -5.24 33.33 -9.77
C VAL A 136 -4.89 31.84 -9.94
N SER A 137 -3.62 31.51 -10.19
CA SER A 137 -3.19 30.17 -10.62
C SER A 137 -3.22 29.10 -9.50
N SER A 138 -2.74 29.42 -8.30
CA SER A 138 -2.56 28.42 -7.22
C SER A 138 -3.89 27.93 -6.63
N ASN A 139 -4.84 28.84 -6.39
CA ASN A 139 -6.15 28.49 -5.83
C ASN A 139 -6.99 27.65 -6.82
N ALA A 140 -6.86 27.92 -8.12
CA ALA A 140 -7.52 27.12 -9.14
C ALA A 140 -6.95 25.69 -9.24
N ALA A 141 -5.63 25.52 -9.12
CA ALA A 141 -4.99 24.20 -9.08
C ALA A 141 -5.44 23.37 -7.86
N ALA A 142 -5.43 23.95 -6.67
CA ALA A 142 -5.89 23.29 -5.44
C ALA A 142 -7.35 22.82 -5.53
N ARG A 143 -8.24 23.63 -6.13
CA ARG A 143 -9.65 23.23 -6.35
C ARG A 143 -9.79 22.06 -7.33
N ARG A 144 -8.97 22.02 -8.39
CA ARG A 144 -8.96 20.91 -9.35
C ARG A 144 -8.50 19.62 -8.68
N LEU A 145 -7.43 19.67 -7.90
CA LEU A 145 -6.92 18.55 -7.10
C LEU A 145 -8.00 18.01 -6.15
N ALA A 146 -8.60 18.87 -5.33
CA ALA A 146 -9.67 18.48 -4.41
C ALA A 146 -10.90 17.91 -5.15
N GLY A 147 -11.19 18.39 -6.36
CA GLY A 147 -12.20 17.82 -7.24
C GLY A 147 -11.83 16.43 -7.75
N ALA A 148 -10.57 16.22 -8.15
CA ALA A 148 -10.07 14.93 -8.63
C ALA A 148 -10.11 13.85 -7.54
N VAL A 149 -9.61 14.18 -6.33
CA VAL A 149 -9.64 13.29 -5.15
C VAL A 149 -11.06 12.83 -4.86
N ARG A 150 -12.02 13.76 -4.77
CA ARG A 150 -13.43 13.41 -4.47
C ARG A 150 -14.06 12.49 -5.51
N ARG A 151 -13.77 12.69 -6.80
CA ARG A 151 -14.29 11.82 -7.87
C ARG A 151 -13.69 10.42 -7.78
N MET A 152 -12.39 10.33 -7.58
CA MET A 152 -11.68 9.06 -7.40
C MET A 152 -12.20 8.32 -6.16
N GLU A 153 -12.30 8.99 -5.01
CA GLU A 153 -12.86 8.45 -3.77
C GLU A 153 -14.26 7.90 -3.98
N ALA A 154 -15.16 8.69 -4.60
CA ALA A 154 -16.53 8.27 -4.84
C ALA A 154 -16.60 7.02 -5.73
N TYR A 155 -15.80 6.97 -6.80
CA TYR A 155 -15.73 5.81 -7.69
C TYR A 155 -15.26 4.55 -6.95
N TYR A 156 -14.13 4.60 -6.24
CA TYR A 156 -13.65 3.41 -5.54
C TYR A 156 -14.52 3.02 -4.35
N ALA A 157 -15.12 3.99 -3.65
CA ALA A 157 -16.02 3.71 -2.55
C ALA A 157 -17.24 2.89 -3.00
N SER A 158 -17.84 3.21 -4.15
CA SER A 158 -18.96 2.42 -4.68
C SER A 158 -18.52 1.00 -5.02
N GLN A 159 -17.39 0.84 -5.73
CA GLN A 159 -16.87 -0.48 -6.11
C GLN A 159 -16.52 -1.33 -4.88
N ILE A 160 -15.86 -0.75 -3.88
CA ILE A 160 -15.46 -1.46 -2.65
C ILE A 160 -16.70 -1.94 -1.89
N VAL A 161 -17.72 -1.10 -1.73
CA VAL A 161 -18.96 -1.47 -1.02
C VAL A 161 -19.71 -2.57 -1.76
N GLU A 162 -19.82 -2.46 -3.09
CA GLU A 162 -20.45 -3.49 -3.93
C GLU A 162 -19.73 -4.83 -3.78
N LYS A 163 -18.41 -4.86 -3.93
CA LYS A 163 -17.61 -6.08 -3.81
C LYS A 163 -17.65 -6.66 -2.40
N GLN A 164 -17.65 -5.83 -1.36
CA GLN A 164 -17.86 -6.30 0.01
C GLN A 164 -19.24 -6.93 0.21
N HIS A 165 -20.28 -6.40 -0.42
CA HIS A 165 -21.63 -6.95 -0.34
C HIS A 165 -21.75 -8.27 -1.09
N GLU A 166 -21.19 -8.37 -2.31
CA GLU A 166 -21.05 -9.65 -3.04
C GLU A 166 -20.33 -10.69 -2.19
N LEU A 167 -19.21 -10.30 -1.57
CA LEU A 167 -18.41 -11.21 -0.75
C LEU A 167 -19.21 -11.76 0.43
N LYS A 168 -19.98 -10.90 1.12
CA LYS A 168 -20.88 -11.32 2.20
C LYS A 168 -21.96 -12.29 1.73
N GLN A 169 -22.54 -12.07 0.55
CA GLN A 169 -23.55 -12.98 -0.01
C GLN A 169 -22.94 -14.35 -0.34
N VAL A 170 -21.75 -14.38 -0.93
CA VAL A 170 -21.04 -15.63 -1.23
C VAL A 170 -20.68 -16.37 0.07
N ASP A 171 -20.25 -15.68 1.12
CA ASP A 171 -20.03 -16.28 2.44
C ASP A 171 -21.31 -16.89 3.02
N ALA A 172 -22.43 -16.18 2.93
CA ALA A 172 -23.70 -16.64 3.47
C ALA A 172 -24.25 -17.87 2.76
N ALA A 173 -23.96 -18.00 1.46
CA ALA A 173 -24.34 -19.16 0.65
C ALA A 173 -23.35 -20.34 0.77
N ALA A 174 -22.15 -20.13 1.31
CA ALA A 174 -21.11 -21.13 1.38
C ALA A 174 -21.33 -22.16 2.50
N VAL A 175 -20.85 -23.39 2.27
CA VAL A 175 -20.84 -24.43 3.29
C VAL A 175 -19.87 -24.05 4.41
N PRO A 176 -20.29 -24.05 5.69
CA PRO A 176 -19.41 -23.70 6.81
C PRO A 176 -18.13 -24.54 6.82
N GLY A 177 -16.98 -23.88 6.95
CA GLY A 177 -15.66 -24.53 7.06
C GLY A 177 -14.93 -24.79 5.74
N THR A 178 -15.56 -24.54 4.58
CA THR A 178 -14.91 -24.67 3.26
C THR A 178 -14.17 -23.39 2.83
N MET A 179 -14.59 -22.23 3.32
CA MET A 179 -14.04 -20.94 2.92
C MET A 179 -12.78 -20.56 3.73
N PRO A 180 -11.79 -19.88 3.12
CA PRO A 180 -10.61 -19.36 3.81
C PRO A 180 -11.00 -18.39 4.94
N LYS A 181 -10.19 -18.35 6.00
CA LYS A 181 -10.42 -17.44 7.13
C LYS A 181 -10.37 -15.99 6.66
N ALA A 182 -11.43 -15.24 6.93
CA ALA A 182 -11.53 -13.84 6.52
C ALA A 182 -10.60 -12.88 7.28
N ALA A 183 -9.80 -13.36 8.24
CA ALA A 183 -8.99 -12.50 9.10
C ALA A 183 -7.85 -11.81 8.34
N ASP A 184 -7.17 -12.53 7.45
CA ASP A 184 -5.91 -12.08 6.85
C ASP A 184 -6.13 -10.88 5.92
N TRP A 185 -7.05 -10.99 4.95
CA TRP A 185 -7.35 -9.89 4.02
C TRP A 185 -8.07 -8.73 4.71
N LYS A 186 -8.84 -8.97 5.78
CA LYS A 186 -9.45 -7.89 6.56
C LYS A 186 -8.40 -7.06 7.28
N GLN A 187 -7.39 -7.70 7.85
CA GLN A 187 -6.26 -7.00 8.46
C GLN A 187 -5.53 -6.14 7.43
N GLU A 188 -5.33 -6.66 6.21
CA GLU A 188 -4.72 -5.89 5.13
C GLU A 188 -5.55 -4.68 4.72
N LEU A 189 -6.88 -4.80 4.61
CA LEU A 189 -7.75 -3.65 4.34
C LEU A 189 -7.67 -2.58 5.43
N VAL A 190 -7.54 -2.98 6.70
CA VAL A 190 -7.36 -2.05 7.81
C VAL A 190 -6.02 -1.32 7.71
N ALA A 191 -4.94 -2.01 7.32
CA ALA A 191 -3.65 -1.40 7.06
C ALA A 191 -3.70 -0.43 5.88
N LEU A 192 -4.37 -0.80 4.78
CA LEU A 192 -4.55 0.09 3.64
C LEU A 192 -5.37 1.33 4.01
N ASP A 193 -6.34 1.19 4.92
CA ASP A 193 -7.10 2.33 5.45
C ASP A 193 -6.25 3.34 6.20
N SER A 194 -5.39 2.89 7.11
CA SER A 194 -4.50 3.78 7.82
C SER A 194 -3.53 4.49 6.88
N THR A 195 -2.93 3.76 5.92
CA THR A 195 -2.06 4.35 4.89
C THR A 195 -2.77 5.44 4.09
N TYR A 196 -4.04 5.24 3.72
CA TYR A 196 -4.79 6.25 2.99
C TYR A 196 -5.07 7.50 3.81
N ARG A 197 -5.41 7.35 5.09
CA ARG A 197 -5.59 8.50 5.99
C ARG A 197 -4.30 9.31 6.13
N GLN A 198 -3.16 8.64 6.14
CA GLN A 198 -1.85 9.30 6.10
C GLN A 198 -1.63 10.04 4.77
N LEU A 199 -1.82 9.37 3.63
CA LEU A 199 -1.67 9.99 2.31
C LEU A 199 -2.57 11.22 2.12
N ARG A 200 -3.80 11.18 2.65
CA ARG A 200 -4.71 12.33 2.64
C ARG A 200 -4.17 13.52 3.41
N THR A 201 -3.43 13.27 4.48
CA THR A 201 -2.78 14.31 5.29
C THR A 201 -1.57 14.88 4.56
N GLU A 202 -0.77 14.01 3.95
CA GLU A 202 0.40 14.38 3.13
C GLU A 202 0.00 15.17 1.88
N LEU A 203 -1.15 14.89 1.28
CA LEU A 203 -1.61 15.53 0.05
C LEU A 203 -1.62 17.07 0.13
N TYR A 204 -1.91 17.63 1.30
CA TYR A 204 -1.99 19.08 1.51
C TYR A 204 -0.69 19.69 2.04
N GLN A 205 0.25 18.87 2.47
CA GLN A 205 1.52 19.30 3.07
C GLN A 205 2.71 19.04 2.16
N ASN A 206 2.57 18.15 1.19
CA ASN A 206 3.62 17.74 0.28
C ASN A 206 3.80 18.78 -0.84
N PRO A 207 5.04 19.19 -1.17
CA PRO A 207 5.31 20.04 -2.32
C PRO A 207 4.94 19.40 -3.68
N ASP A 208 4.84 18.06 -3.75
CA ASP A 208 4.39 17.30 -4.91
C ASP A 208 3.06 16.57 -4.62
N PRO A 209 1.91 17.24 -4.77
CA PRO A 209 0.61 16.65 -4.49
C PRO A 209 0.17 15.61 -5.53
N ASP A 210 0.71 15.65 -6.75
CA ASP A 210 0.34 14.73 -7.83
C ASP A 210 0.90 13.33 -7.55
N ALA A 211 2.14 13.24 -7.08
CA ALA A 211 2.72 11.96 -6.64
C ALA A 211 1.94 11.34 -5.46
N VAL A 212 1.45 12.16 -4.52
CA VAL A 212 0.61 11.67 -3.41
C VAL A 212 -0.75 11.21 -3.91
N LEU A 213 -1.36 11.93 -4.86
CA LEU A 213 -2.61 11.52 -5.49
C LEU A 213 -2.48 10.16 -6.19
N ASP A 214 -1.38 9.93 -6.91
CA ASP A 214 -1.09 8.64 -7.53
C ASP A 214 -0.96 7.51 -6.50
N ALA A 215 -0.30 7.77 -5.37
CA ALA A 215 -0.21 6.82 -4.26
C ALA A 215 -1.59 6.54 -3.64
N MET A 216 -2.44 7.55 -3.48
CA MET A 216 -3.82 7.38 -3.01
C MET A 216 -4.64 6.52 -3.97
N ASN A 217 -4.51 6.75 -5.28
CA ASN A 217 -5.16 5.94 -6.31
C ASN A 217 -4.72 4.48 -6.22
N ARG A 218 -3.42 4.22 -6.16
CA ARG A 218 -2.86 2.86 -5.98
C ARG A 218 -3.37 2.19 -4.71
N ASN A 219 -3.43 2.91 -3.58
CA ASN A 219 -3.95 2.35 -2.34
C ASN A 219 -5.40 1.86 -2.51
N LEU A 220 -6.27 2.64 -3.16
CA LEU A 220 -7.66 2.27 -3.41
C LEU A 220 -7.77 1.11 -4.41
N GLN A 221 -6.91 1.08 -5.44
CA GLN A 221 -6.83 -0.03 -6.39
C GLN A 221 -6.49 -1.35 -5.68
N ILE A 222 -5.47 -1.34 -4.81
CA ILE A 222 -5.07 -2.53 -4.05
C ILE A 222 -6.23 -3.07 -3.20
N ARG A 223 -7.00 -2.18 -2.53
CA ARG A 223 -8.18 -2.63 -1.78
C ARG A 223 -9.20 -3.34 -2.67
N LEU A 224 -9.45 -2.79 -3.86
CA LEU A 224 -10.37 -3.38 -4.81
C LEU A 224 -9.85 -4.72 -5.34
N ASP A 225 -8.55 -4.83 -5.63
CA ASP A 225 -7.91 -6.05 -6.12
C ASP A 225 -7.95 -7.16 -5.07
N ILE A 226 -7.71 -6.85 -3.79
CA ILE A 226 -7.86 -7.80 -2.69
C ILE A 226 -9.30 -8.35 -2.68
N LEU A 227 -10.30 -7.47 -2.73
CA LEU A 227 -11.71 -7.90 -2.71
C LEU A 227 -12.08 -8.76 -3.93
N ASN A 228 -11.63 -8.37 -5.12
CA ASN A 228 -11.85 -9.15 -6.35
C ASN A 228 -11.17 -10.52 -6.28
N GLN A 229 -9.94 -10.57 -5.74
CA GLN A 229 -9.22 -11.83 -5.54
C GLN A 229 -9.97 -12.73 -4.56
N GLN A 230 -10.48 -12.18 -3.45
CA GLN A 230 -11.28 -12.96 -2.50
C GLN A 230 -12.55 -13.52 -3.14
N LEU A 231 -13.25 -12.73 -3.95
CA LEU A 231 -14.43 -13.21 -4.69
C LEU A 231 -14.07 -14.35 -5.64
N ARG A 232 -12.99 -14.20 -6.41
CA ARG A 232 -12.51 -15.24 -7.33
C ARG A 232 -12.17 -16.53 -6.60
N THR A 233 -11.43 -16.45 -5.49
CA THR A 233 -11.07 -17.63 -4.69
C THR A 233 -12.31 -18.37 -4.21
N ARG A 234 -13.36 -17.66 -3.80
CA ARG A 234 -14.59 -18.29 -3.31
C ARG A 234 -15.41 -18.93 -4.41
N GLU A 235 -15.47 -18.28 -5.57
CA GLU A 235 -16.11 -18.85 -6.73
C GLU A 235 -15.40 -20.13 -7.19
N GLN A 236 -14.06 -20.13 -7.21
CA GLN A 236 -13.27 -21.32 -7.52
C GLN A 236 -13.52 -22.47 -6.52
N ILE A 237 -13.57 -22.17 -5.22
CA ILE A 237 -13.87 -23.18 -4.19
C ILE A 237 -15.28 -23.74 -4.39
N ARG A 238 -16.26 -22.88 -4.71
CA ARG A 238 -17.63 -23.32 -4.98
C ARG A 238 -17.68 -24.24 -6.20
N GLN A 239 -17.08 -23.83 -7.32
CA GLN A 239 -17.05 -24.63 -8.56
C GLN A 239 -16.40 -25.99 -8.32
N TYR A 240 -15.28 -26.03 -7.60
CA TYR A 240 -14.64 -27.30 -7.25
C TYR A 240 -15.55 -28.21 -6.42
N HIS A 241 -16.32 -27.66 -5.47
CA HIS A 241 -17.28 -28.45 -4.71
C HIS A 241 -18.43 -28.94 -5.59
N ASP A 242 -19.01 -28.07 -6.42
CA ASP A 242 -20.12 -28.42 -7.31
C ASP A 242 -19.69 -29.52 -8.30
N ASP A 243 -18.53 -29.40 -8.93
CA ASP A 243 -17.96 -30.41 -9.83
C ASP A 243 -17.72 -31.74 -9.08
N ALA A 244 -17.11 -31.71 -7.89
CA ALA A 244 -16.87 -32.91 -7.09
C ALA A 244 -18.16 -33.66 -6.72
N TYR A 245 -19.26 -32.95 -6.46
CA TYR A 245 -20.56 -33.57 -6.21
C TYR A 245 -21.16 -34.20 -7.48
N THR A 246 -21.07 -33.52 -8.63
CA THR A 246 -21.63 -34.06 -9.89
C THR A 246 -20.94 -35.36 -10.34
N LEU A 247 -19.63 -35.50 -10.14
CA LEU A 247 -18.91 -36.75 -10.46
C LEU A 247 -19.24 -37.92 -9.51
N ALA A 248 -19.70 -37.63 -8.29
CA ALA A 248 -20.06 -38.67 -7.32
C ALA A 248 -21.47 -39.23 -7.53
N GLU A 249 -22.38 -38.45 -8.14
CA GLU A 249 -23.75 -38.89 -8.42
C GLU A 249 -23.88 -39.75 -9.69
N ASP A 250 -22.93 -39.65 -10.64
CA ASP A 250 -22.94 -40.39 -11.92
C ASP A 250 -22.25 -41.77 -11.85
N LYS A 251 -21.97 -42.29 -10.63
CA LYS A 251 -21.25 -43.55 -10.40
C LYS A 251 -22.03 -44.51 -9.51
#